data_AF-W1EYA1-F1
#
_entry.id   AF-W1EYA1-F1
#
_cell.length_a   1.000
_cell.length_b   1.000
_cell.length_c   1.000
_cell.angle_alpha   90.00
_cell.angle_beta   90.00
_cell.angle_gamma   90.00
#
_symmetry.space_group_name_H-M   'P 1'
#
loop_
_entity.id
_entity.type
_entity.pdbx_description
1 polymer ?
#
loop_
_entity_poly.entity_id
_entity_poly.type
_entity_poly.pdbx_seq_one_letter_code
_entity_poly.pdbx_strand_id
1 'polypeptide(L)'
;MLAEIADIHDMAISRDGNMLYAAIENTNSIVVFDLGQKKILHTFTAPIAKEKSVKHCGGCKDQGVRSLALSPDEKLIYATSFEANALSVINVATGEIIQSITTGAHPDSLILSRDGTKAWVMNRTSNSVSAIDLVTYQHVADIPLEKYDGTGTSNKPGAWVMALSPDEKNIVDTRYGQR
;
A
#
# COMPACT_ATOMS: atom_id res chain seq x y z
N MET A 1 3.90 -6.39 28.03
CA MET A 1 3.25 -5.20 27.46
C MET A 1 3.07 -5.49 25.97
N LEU A 2 1.88 -5.92 25.55
CA LEU A 2 1.59 -6.12 24.12
C LEU A 2 1.53 -4.72 23.52
N ALA A 3 2.35 -4.42 22.51
CA ALA A 3 2.20 -3.20 21.74
C ALA A 3 0.76 -3.17 21.22
N GLU A 4 0.07 -2.05 21.40
CA GLU A 4 -1.28 -1.84 20.90
C GLU A 4 -1.22 -1.80 19.38
N ILE A 5 -1.31 -2.97 18.74
CA ILE A 5 -1.53 -3.09 17.30
C ILE A 5 -3.01 -2.81 17.08
N ALA A 6 -3.35 -1.54 16.94
CA ALA A 6 -4.67 -1.11 16.49
C ALA A 6 -4.55 -0.64 15.03
N ASP A 7 -5.60 -0.83 14.24
CA ASP A 7 -5.71 -0.36 12.85
C ASP A 7 -4.79 -1.07 11.83
N ILE A 8 -4.93 -2.39 11.73
CA ILE A 8 -4.36 -3.17 10.63
C ILE A 8 -5.21 -2.93 9.39
N HIS A 9 -4.61 -2.38 8.34
CA HIS A 9 -5.32 -2.07 7.10
C HIS A 9 -5.13 -3.15 6.03
N ASP A 10 -3.95 -3.78 5.98
CA ASP A 10 -3.62 -4.84 5.03
C ASP A 10 -2.57 -5.81 5.61
N MET A 11 -2.49 -7.00 5.06
CA MET A 11 -1.55 -8.04 5.47
C MET A 11 -1.02 -8.85 4.30
N ALA A 12 0.26 -9.23 4.38
CA ALA A 12 0.86 -10.23 3.51
C ALA A 12 1.47 -11.35 4.34
N ILE A 13 1.44 -12.58 3.82
CA ILE A 13 2.10 -13.74 4.40
C ILE A 13 3.32 -14.11 3.55
N SER A 14 4.40 -14.53 4.20
CA SER A 14 5.53 -15.11 3.47
C SER A 14 5.13 -16.42 2.78
N ARG A 15 5.84 -16.77 1.71
CA ARG A 15 5.60 -17.92 0.86
C ARG A 15 5.72 -19.25 1.62
N ASP A 16 6.59 -19.29 2.61
CA ASP A 16 6.75 -20.43 3.51
C ASP A 16 5.67 -20.52 4.60
N GLY A 17 4.81 -19.50 4.71
CA GLY A 17 3.72 -19.42 5.69
C GLY A 17 4.15 -19.10 7.11
N ASN A 18 5.41 -18.72 7.35
CA ASN A 18 5.95 -18.55 8.70
C ASN A 18 5.91 -17.10 9.20
N MET A 19 5.86 -16.10 8.32
CA MET A 19 5.85 -14.69 8.67
C MET A 19 4.58 -14.00 8.18
N LEU A 20 4.00 -13.16 9.03
CA LEU A 20 2.92 -12.24 8.69
C LEU A 20 3.43 -10.81 8.76
N TYR A 21 3.24 -10.05 7.69
CA TYR A 21 3.52 -8.63 7.58
C TYR A 21 2.19 -7.89 7.66
N ALA A 22 2.06 -6.96 8.61
CA ALA A 22 0.83 -6.19 8.80
C ALA A 22 1.12 -4.70 8.63
N ALA A 23 0.36 -4.05 7.74
CA ALA A 23 0.34 -2.61 7.58
C ALA A 23 -0.47 -1.97 8.71
N ILE A 24 0.19 -1.14 9.52
CA ILE A 24 -0.43 -0.47 10.66
C ILE A 24 -0.55 1.02 10.35
N GLU A 25 -1.78 1.48 10.15
CA GLU A 25 -2.06 2.82 9.64
C GLU A 25 -1.76 3.90 10.68
N ASN A 26 -2.29 3.76 11.89
CA ASN A 26 -2.21 4.79 12.93
C ASN A 26 -0.79 5.05 13.48
N THR A 27 0.10 4.07 13.37
CA THR A 27 1.50 4.16 13.81
C THR A 27 2.47 4.35 12.65
N ASN A 28 1.95 4.38 11.40
CA ASN A 28 2.74 4.43 10.19
C ASN A 28 3.89 3.41 10.23
N SER A 29 3.53 2.15 10.45
CA SER A 29 4.50 1.08 10.63
C SER A 29 4.09 -0.21 9.92
N ILE A 30 5.07 -1.08 9.70
CA ILE A 30 4.84 -2.46 9.29
C ILE A 30 5.32 -3.36 10.42
N VAL A 31 4.44 -4.23 10.89
CA VAL A 31 4.77 -5.23 11.91
C VAL A 31 5.03 -6.57 11.25
N VAL A 32 6.17 -7.18 11.58
CA VAL A 32 6.53 -8.53 11.15
C VAL A 32 6.34 -9.48 12.32
N PHE A 33 5.48 -10.46 12.15
CA PHE A 33 5.11 -11.43 13.16
C PHE A 33 5.53 -12.83 12.73
N ASP A 34 6.23 -13.55 13.61
CA ASP A 34 6.51 -14.97 13.44
C ASP A 34 5.31 -15.78 13.90
N LEU A 35 4.68 -16.49 12.98
CA LEU A 35 3.47 -17.27 13.21
C LEU A 35 3.73 -18.53 14.04
N GLY A 36 4.92 -19.13 13.93
CA GLY A 36 5.31 -20.30 14.71
C GLY A 36 5.58 -19.96 16.18
N GLN A 37 6.31 -18.87 16.42
CA GLN A 37 6.65 -18.38 17.75
C GLN A 37 5.55 -17.53 18.38
N LYS A 38 4.57 -17.10 17.59
CA LYS A 38 3.47 -16.23 17.99
C LYS A 38 3.94 -14.92 18.61
N LYS A 39 4.96 -14.30 18.01
CA LYS A 39 5.54 -13.05 18.52
C LYS A 39 5.90 -12.09 17.40
N ILE A 40 5.89 -10.80 17.73
CA ILE A 40 6.45 -9.76 16.86
C ILE A 40 7.97 -9.94 16.82
N LEU A 41 8.52 -10.02 15.61
CA LEU A 41 9.96 -10.02 15.38
C LEU A 41 10.49 -8.61 15.15
N HIS A 42 9.80 -7.85 14.30
CA HIS A 42 10.21 -6.52 13.88
C HIS A 42 9.02 -5.57 13.78
N THR A 43 9.27 -4.30 14.05
CA THR A 43 8.39 -3.20 13.69
C THR A 43 9.21 -2.20 12.88
N PHE A 44 8.88 -2.05 11.61
CA PHE A 44 9.45 -1.02 10.75
C PHE A 44 8.61 0.24 10.92
N THR A 45 9.11 1.20 11.71
CA THR A 45 8.38 2.44 12.02
C THR A 45 8.78 3.57 11.08
N ALA A 46 7.84 4.48 10.84
CA ALA A 46 7.97 5.77 10.16
C ALA A 46 9.34 6.48 10.22
N PRO A 47 9.69 7.27 9.18
CA PRO A 47 8.82 7.61 8.06
C PRO A 47 8.89 6.55 6.96
N ILE A 48 7.75 5.95 6.64
CA ILE A 48 7.58 5.14 5.43
C ILE A 48 7.24 6.18 4.34
N ALA A 49 8.21 6.43 3.46
CA ALA A 49 8.37 7.52 2.49
C ALA A 49 9.15 8.75 3.01
N LYS A 50 10.06 9.26 2.18
CA LYS A 50 10.91 10.43 2.49
C LYS A 50 10.23 11.77 2.21
N GLU A 51 9.08 11.76 1.54
CA GLU A 51 8.35 12.95 1.12
C GLU A 51 7.59 13.62 2.28
N LYS A 52 7.34 14.93 2.14
CA LYS A 52 6.55 15.67 3.13
C LYS A 52 5.11 15.19 3.11
N SER A 53 4.60 14.74 4.25
CA SER A 53 3.18 14.43 4.44
C SER A 53 2.31 15.62 4.04
N VAL A 54 1.44 15.43 3.06
CA VAL A 54 0.42 16.41 2.68
C VAL A 54 -0.79 16.14 3.54
N LYS A 55 -1.01 16.95 4.59
CA LYS A 55 -2.16 16.79 5.49
C LYS A 55 -3.48 16.82 4.70
N HIS A 56 -4.13 15.68 4.58
CA HIS A 56 -5.39 15.56 3.83
C HIS A 56 -6.61 15.99 4.64
N CYS A 57 -6.68 15.55 5.89
CA CYS A 57 -7.79 15.83 6.77
C CYS A 57 -7.28 16.42 8.08
N GLY A 58 -7.93 17.49 8.53
CA GLY A 58 -7.53 18.33 9.66
C GLY A 58 -7.61 17.65 11.03
N GLY A 59 -6.94 16.51 11.20
CA GLY A 59 -6.84 15.77 12.46
C GLY A 59 -7.03 14.26 12.39
N CYS A 60 -7.10 13.61 11.21
CA CYS A 60 -7.21 12.15 11.17
C CYS A 60 -5.91 11.50 11.67
N LYS A 61 -6.05 10.39 12.40
CA LYS A 61 -4.94 9.54 12.83
C LYS A 61 -4.48 8.57 11.72
N ASP A 62 -5.21 8.57 10.61
CA ASP A 62 -5.15 7.68 9.44
C ASP A 62 -4.02 8.09 8.48
N GLN A 63 -2.79 8.14 8.98
CA GLN A 63 -1.67 8.87 8.35
C GLN A 63 -0.53 7.96 7.85
N GLY A 64 -0.73 6.63 7.83
CA GLY A 64 0.35 5.67 7.69
C GLY A 64 0.23 4.70 6.53
N VAL A 65 0.78 3.50 6.72
CA VAL A 65 0.79 2.45 5.72
C VAL A 65 -0.59 1.83 5.61
N ARG A 66 -1.13 1.77 4.39
CA ARG A 66 -2.45 1.19 4.13
C ARG A 66 -2.41 -0.16 3.45
N SER A 67 -1.46 -0.36 2.55
CA SER A 67 -1.30 -1.63 1.84
C SER A 67 0.17 -1.98 1.70
N LEU A 68 0.45 -3.28 1.67
CA LEU A 68 1.79 -3.79 1.47
C LEU A 68 1.79 -5.03 0.56
N ALA A 69 2.90 -5.23 -0.15
CA ALA A 69 3.16 -6.45 -0.92
C ALA A 69 4.64 -6.83 -0.83
N LEU A 70 4.92 -8.13 -0.80
CA LEU A 70 6.27 -8.66 -0.87
C LEU A 70 6.72 -8.81 -2.33
N SER A 71 7.99 -8.52 -2.62
CA SER A 71 8.59 -8.93 -3.89
C SER A 71 8.51 -10.45 -4.06
N PRO A 72 8.54 -10.98 -5.31
CA PRO A 72 8.49 -12.43 -5.53
C PRO A 72 9.60 -13.20 -4.81
N ASP A 73 10.78 -12.59 -4.64
CA ASP A 73 11.91 -13.14 -3.89
C ASP A 73 11.91 -12.81 -2.39
N GLU A 74 10.89 -12.07 -1.92
CA GLU A 74 10.62 -11.68 -0.52
C GLU A 74 11.74 -10.88 0.14
N LYS A 75 12.60 -10.22 -0.65
CA LYS A 75 13.65 -9.34 -0.13
C LYS A 75 13.19 -7.90 0.05
N LEU A 76 12.12 -7.51 -0.62
CA LEU A 76 11.57 -6.16 -0.58
C LEU A 76 10.11 -6.20 -0.13
N ILE A 77 9.71 -5.16 0.61
CA ILE A 77 8.32 -4.79 0.84
C ILE A 77 8.04 -3.51 0.06
N TYR A 78 6.95 -3.51 -0.68
CA TYR A 78 6.35 -2.33 -1.29
C TYR A 78 5.18 -1.91 -0.43
N ALA A 79 5.18 -0.66 0.05
CA ALA A 79 4.19 -0.18 1.00
C ALA A 79 3.63 1.17 0.57
N THR A 80 2.31 1.31 0.51
CA THR A 80 1.67 2.60 0.23
C THR A 80 1.77 3.51 1.46
N SER A 81 2.17 4.76 1.24
CA SER A 81 2.22 5.79 2.26
C SER A 81 1.16 6.84 1.97
N PHE A 82 0.01 6.73 2.61
CA PHE A 82 -1.21 7.46 2.24
C PHE A 82 -0.99 8.99 2.17
N GLU A 83 -0.58 9.62 3.28
CA GLU A 83 -0.39 11.08 3.32
C GLU A 83 0.88 11.55 2.61
N ALA A 84 1.85 10.65 2.40
CA ALA A 84 3.07 10.99 1.69
C ALA A 84 2.93 10.89 0.17
N ASN A 85 1.80 10.39 -0.34
CA ASN A 85 1.55 10.18 -1.77
C ASN A 85 2.68 9.41 -2.44
N ALA A 86 3.08 8.30 -1.83
CA ALA A 86 4.24 7.54 -2.26
C ALA A 86 4.05 6.03 -2.09
N LEU A 87 4.81 5.29 -2.90
CA LEU A 87 5.13 3.89 -2.70
C LEU A 87 6.54 3.78 -2.15
N SER A 88 6.67 3.25 -0.93
CA SER A 88 7.95 2.98 -0.29
C SER A 88 8.46 1.60 -0.66
N VAL A 89 9.76 1.50 -0.95
CA VAL A 89 10.48 0.24 -1.17
C VAL A 89 11.40 0.00 0.02
N ILE A 90 11.13 -1.07 0.75
CA ILE A 90 11.77 -1.37 2.04
C ILE A 90 12.53 -2.67 1.93
N ASN A 91 13.79 -2.70 2.37
CA ASN A 91 14.56 -3.92 2.50
C ASN A 91 14.05 -4.75 3.70
N VAL A 92 13.65 -6.00 3.47
CA VAL A 92 13.07 -6.86 4.52
C VAL A 92 14.08 -7.18 5.64
N ALA A 93 15.35 -7.35 5.29
CA ALA A 93 16.38 -7.74 6.26
C ALA A 93 16.79 -6.58 7.18
N THR A 94 16.81 -5.35 6.68
CA THR A 94 17.27 -4.18 7.43
C THR A 94 16.15 -3.27 7.90
N GLY A 95 14.96 -3.35 7.29
CA GLY A 95 13.87 -2.39 7.48
C GLY A 95 14.13 -1.02 6.85
N GLU A 96 15.22 -0.86 6.09
CA GLU A 96 15.59 0.42 5.50
C GLU A 96 14.80 0.71 4.23
N ILE A 97 14.43 1.97 4.05
CA ILE A 97 13.81 2.45 2.81
C ILE A 97 14.89 2.69 1.78
N ILE A 98 14.94 1.82 0.77
CA ILE A 98 15.87 1.95 -0.34
C ILE A 98 15.36 2.92 -1.41
N GLN A 99 14.03 3.07 -1.53
CA GLN A 99 13.45 4.05 -2.45
C GLN A 99 12.05 4.53 -2.02
N SER A 100 11.70 5.74 -2.44
CA SER A 100 10.38 6.35 -2.29
C SER A 100 9.91 6.85 -3.66
N ILE A 101 8.84 6.28 -4.20
CA ILE A 101 8.34 6.57 -5.55
C ILE A 101 7.05 7.37 -5.43
N THR A 102 6.99 8.54 -6.06
CA THR A 102 5.77 9.38 -6.04
C THR A 102 4.60 8.72 -6.76
N THR A 103 3.42 8.80 -6.17
CA THR A 103 2.15 8.33 -6.73
C THR A 103 1.18 9.49 -6.92
N GLY A 104 -0.05 9.19 -7.33
CA GLY A 104 -1.17 10.11 -7.13
C GLY A 104 -1.52 10.29 -5.65
N ALA A 105 -2.55 11.09 -5.39
CA ALA A 105 -2.95 11.46 -4.03
C ALA A 105 -3.66 10.31 -3.32
N HIS A 106 -3.19 10.04 -2.10
CA HIS A 106 -3.74 9.07 -1.16
C HIS A 106 -3.74 7.63 -1.72
N PRO A 107 -2.54 7.05 -1.92
CA PRO A 107 -2.40 5.67 -2.34
C PRO A 107 -2.94 4.72 -1.26
N ASP A 108 -3.87 3.86 -1.65
CA ASP A 108 -4.69 3.08 -0.72
C ASP A 108 -4.41 1.59 -0.83
N SER A 109 -4.34 1.06 -2.05
CA SER A 109 -3.97 -0.34 -2.32
C SER A 109 -2.90 -0.44 -3.42
N LEU A 110 -2.15 -1.55 -3.43
CA LEU A 110 -1.23 -1.88 -4.51
C LEU A 110 -1.33 -3.33 -4.97
N ILE A 111 -0.89 -3.57 -6.21
CA ILE A 111 -0.67 -4.90 -6.76
C ILE A 111 0.66 -4.93 -7.51
N LEU A 112 1.35 -6.07 -7.49
CA LEU A 112 2.58 -6.31 -8.23
C LEU A 112 2.32 -7.22 -9.43
N SER A 113 3.10 -7.06 -10.50
CA SER A 113 3.20 -8.10 -11.53
C SER A 113 3.85 -9.36 -10.96
N ARG A 114 3.57 -10.52 -11.53
CA ARG A 114 4.10 -11.82 -11.10
C ARG A 114 5.64 -11.85 -11.11
N ASP A 115 6.25 -11.17 -12.06
CA ASP A 115 7.70 -11.05 -12.16
C ASP A 115 8.30 -9.99 -11.22
N GLY A 116 7.45 -9.23 -10.51
CA GLY A 116 7.86 -8.19 -9.56
C GLY A 116 8.47 -6.95 -10.21
N THR A 117 8.35 -6.79 -11.53
CA THR A 117 8.95 -5.66 -12.26
C THR A 117 8.04 -4.43 -12.35
N LYS A 118 6.74 -4.60 -12.07
CA LYS A 118 5.74 -3.53 -12.14
C LYS A 118 4.90 -3.50 -10.88
N ALA A 119 4.46 -2.30 -10.51
CA ALA A 119 3.41 -2.08 -9.54
C ALA A 119 2.31 -1.22 -10.14
N TRP A 120 1.09 -1.44 -9.66
CA TRP A 120 -0.03 -0.53 -9.84
C TRP A 120 -0.55 -0.13 -8.47
N VAL A 121 -0.68 1.18 -8.27
CA VAL A 121 -1.07 1.78 -6.99
C VAL A 121 -2.34 2.58 -7.17
N MET A 122 -3.38 2.23 -6.44
CA MET A 122 -4.67 2.92 -6.49
C MET A 122 -4.62 4.19 -5.65
N ASN A 123 -4.93 5.32 -6.24
CA ASN A 123 -4.90 6.64 -5.60
C ASN A 123 -6.33 7.11 -5.34
N ARG A 124 -6.76 7.00 -4.09
CA ARG A 124 -8.15 7.23 -3.68
C ARG A 124 -8.63 8.64 -3.98
N THR A 125 -7.81 9.66 -3.73
CA THR A 125 -8.23 11.06 -3.92
C THR A 125 -7.98 11.56 -5.33
N SER A 126 -6.93 11.08 -6.00
CA SER A 126 -6.69 11.38 -7.41
C SER A 126 -7.68 10.68 -8.36
N ASN A 127 -8.42 9.66 -7.89
CA ASN A 127 -9.25 8.80 -8.73
C ASN A 127 -8.46 8.23 -9.93
N SER A 128 -7.26 7.73 -9.65
CA SER A 128 -6.35 7.18 -10.66
C SER A 128 -5.64 5.94 -10.13
N VAL A 129 -5.00 5.21 -11.03
CA VAL A 129 -4.01 4.17 -10.71
C VAL A 129 -2.66 4.61 -11.24
N SER A 130 -1.66 4.76 -10.37
CA SER A 130 -0.28 4.99 -10.82
C SER A 130 0.36 3.67 -11.24
N ALA A 131 0.84 3.61 -12.48
CA ALA A 131 1.67 2.53 -13.00
C ALA A 131 3.14 2.86 -12.72
N ILE A 132 3.85 1.91 -12.11
CA ILE A 132 5.23 2.08 -11.63
C ILE A 132 6.10 0.97 -12.21
N ASP A 133 7.28 1.35 -12.70
CA ASP A 133 8.37 0.45 -13.05
C ASP A 133 9.25 0.25 -11.81
N LEU A 134 9.37 -0.99 -11.34
CA LEU A 134 10.10 -1.35 -10.13
C LEU A 134 11.56 -1.71 -10.39
N VAL A 135 11.98 -1.81 -11.65
CA VAL A 135 13.39 -2.01 -12.01
C VAL A 135 14.13 -0.68 -11.95
N THR A 136 13.49 0.37 -12.45
CA THR A 136 14.03 1.74 -12.46
C THR A 136 13.49 2.60 -11.31
N TYR A 137 12.49 2.10 -10.59
CA TYR A 137 11.76 2.80 -9.54
C TYR A 137 11.15 4.13 -10.00
N GLN A 138 10.49 4.10 -11.16
CA GLN A 138 9.92 5.29 -11.78
C GLN A 138 8.40 5.18 -11.86
N HIS A 139 7.73 6.29 -11.55
CA HIS A 139 6.34 6.50 -11.95
C HIS A 139 6.30 6.59 -13.48
N VAL A 140 5.54 5.69 -14.11
CA VAL A 140 5.41 5.62 -15.58
C VAL A 140 4.21 6.42 -16.08
N ALA A 141 3.04 6.23 -15.48
CA ALA A 141 1.82 6.92 -15.87
C ALA A 141 0.73 6.87 -14.79
N ASP A 142 -0.19 7.83 -14.82
CA ASP A 142 -1.47 7.75 -14.12
C ASP A 142 -2.57 7.30 -15.09
N ILE A 143 -3.26 6.22 -14.71
CA ILE A 143 -4.40 5.67 -15.43
C ILE A 143 -5.66 6.22 -14.75
N PRO A 144 -6.45 7.09 -15.41
CA PRO A 144 -7.64 7.65 -14.80
C PRO A 144 -8.70 6.58 -14.57
N LEU A 145 -9.38 6.64 -13.42
CA LEU A 145 -10.59 5.88 -13.14
C LEU A 145 -11.83 6.76 -13.43
N GLU A 146 -12.99 6.14 -13.64
CA GLU A 146 -14.24 6.92 -13.73
C GLU A 146 -14.45 7.73 -12.44
N LYS A 147 -14.62 9.05 -12.60
CA LYS A 147 -14.63 10.05 -11.53
C LYS A 147 -15.61 9.71 -10.40
N TYR A 148 -15.11 9.68 -9.16
CA TYR A 148 -15.92 9.87 -7.94
C TYR A 148 -16.14 11.38 -7.78
N ASP A 149 -17.39 11.83 -7.79
CA ASP A 149 -17.74 13.26 -7.78
C ASP A 149 -17.66 13.90 -6.37
N GLY A 150 -17.32 13.13 -5.33
CA GLY A 150 -17.05 13.64 -3.98
C GLY A 150 -18.29 14.20 -3.25
N THR A 151 -19.45 14.25 -3.89
CA THR A 151 -20.68 14.80 -3.32
C THR A 151 -21.52 13.76 -2.57
N GLY A 152 -21.18 12.47 -2.71
CA GLY A 152 -22.05 11.37 -2.27
C GLY A 152 -23.36 11.25 -3.06
N THR A 153 -23.59 12.09 -4.08
CA THR A 153 -24.85 12.10 -4.85
C THR A 153 -24.82 11.17 -6.07
N SER A 154 -23.64 10.73 -6.52
CA SER A 154 -23.54 9.79 -7.65
C SER A 154 -23.93 8.35 -7.31
N ASN A 155 -24.20 8.00 -6.05
CA ASN A 155 -24.43 6.61 -5.61
C ASN A 155 -23.33 5.62 -6.04
N LYS A 156 -22.17 6.12 -6.49
CA LYS A 156 -21.04 5.30 -6.97
C LYS A 156 -19.94 5.33 -5.91
N PRO A 157 -19.52 4.20 -5.36
CA PRO A 157 -18.47 4.16 -4.35
C PRO A 157 -17.12 4.51 -4.97
N GLY A 158 -16.19 5.02 -4.15
CA GLY A 158 -14.76 5.05 -4.52
C GLY A 158 -14.24 3.65 -4.84
N ALA A 159 -13.12 3.61 -5.57
CA ALA A 159 -12.31 2.42 -5.77
C ALA A 159 -11.72 1.97 -4.42
N TRP A 160 -11.81 0.69 -4.05
CA TRP A 160 -11.27 0.19 -2.77
C TRP A 160 -10.35 -1.03 -2.91
N VAL A 161 -10.53 -1.86 -3.95
CA VAL A 161 -9.71 -3.07 -4.13
C VAL A 161 -9.37 -3.23 -5.60
N MET A 162 -8.09 -3.42 -5.90
CA MET A 162 -7.61 -3.79 -7.23
C MET A 162 -7.41 -5.31 -7.33
N ALA A 163 -7.79 -5.87 -8.47
CA ALA A 163 -7.46 -7.23 -8.88
C ALA A 163 -6.84 -7.20 -10.28
N LEU A 164 -5.79 -7.98 -10.48
CA LEU A 164 -5.12 -8.14 -11.77
C LEU A 164 -5.64 -9.41 -12.45
N SER A 165 -5.99 -9.33 -13.73
CA SER A 165 -6.34 -10.52 -14.52
C SER A 165 -5.16 -11.50 -14.57
N PRO A 166 -5.40 -12.81 -14.75
CA PRO A 166 -4.31 -13.79 -14.78
C PRO A 166 -3.23 -13.54 -15.86
N ASP A 167 -3.60 -12.83 -16.94
CA ASP A 167 -2.70 -12.42 -18.02
C ASP A 167 -2.07 -11.04 -17.79
N GLU A 168 -2.38 -10.38 -16.68
CA GLU A 168 -1.88 -9.07 -16.26
C GLU A 168 -2.20 -7.90 -17.20
N LYS A 169 -3.19 -8.08 -18.07
CA LYS A 169 -3.61 -7.05 -19.04
C LYS A 169 -4.75 -6.18 -18.56
N ASN A 170 -5.49 -6.60 -17.53
CA ASN A 170 -6.65 -5.90 -17.03
C ASN A 170 -6.55 -5.75 -15.52
N ILE A 171 -6.77 -4.53 -15.04
CA ILE A 171 -6.96 -4.23 -13.62
C ILE A 171 -8.45 -4.01 -13.42
N VAL A 172 -9.05 -4.83 -12.57
CA VAL A 172 -10.42 -4.64 -12.10
C VAL A 172 -10.35 -3.95 -10.76
N ASP A 173 -10.96 -2.79 -10.65
CA ASP A 173 -11.24 -2.16 -9.37
C ASP A 173 -12.68 -2.49 -8.95
N THR A 174 -12.85 -3.02 -7.74
CA THR A 174 -14.18 -3.21 -7.15
C THR A 174 -14.53 -2.05 -6.23
N ARG A 175 -15.61 -1.35 -6.60
CA ARG A 175 -16.22 -0.28 -5.81
C ARG A 175 -17.24 -0.89 -4.85
N TYR A 176 -17.18 -0.57 -3.56
CA TYR A 176 -18.12 -1.12 -2.56
C TYR A 176 -19.52 -0.50 -2.70
N GLY A 177 -20.43 -1.14 -3.42
CA GLY A 177 -21.83 -0.72 -3.46
C GLY A 177 -22.42 -0.71 -2.05
N GLN A 178 -22.80 0.47 -1.54
CA GLN A 178 -23.68 0.56 -0.37
C GLN A 178 -24.99 -0.16 -0.74
N ARG A 179 -25.42 -1.10 0.10
CA ARG A 179 -26.78 -1.62 0.08
C ARG A 179 -27.73 -0.58 0.67
#